data_AF-A0A7J2PPA9-F1
#
_entry.id   AF-A0A7J2PPA9-F1
#
_cell.length_a   1.000
_cell.length_b   1.000
_cell.length_c   1.000
_cell.angle_alpha   90.00
_cell.angle_beta   90.00
_cell.angle_gamma   90.00
#
_symmetry.space_group_name_H-M   'P 1'
#
loop_
_entity.id
_entity.type
_entity.pdbx_description
1 polymer ?
#
loop_
_entity_poly.entity_id
_entity_poly.type
_entity_poly.pdbx_seq_one_letter_code
_entity_poly.pdbx_strand_id
1 'polypeptide(L)'
;MEKLGIPFTENPKFSCCPEPNGIRNSNKLLYSITAARNLALAEIENKDIFTACNGCYTTFKKVKGEIESDHHFKRKINKYLEKIDIEVHGNLKIYHMVEFFSKYMRETIKDNLKYPLTGLKIAVHYGCHLIRPSNRVQLDDPIEPTFFDDLIKDLGAQSVEYSLKMDCCGGSLDRAGKSDLALEIMNAKLSSMKEVKVDCIITSCPQCFIQFDHLQKELKKSDNYYDIPVLYYSELLCIALGIDIRDIIKKNHRTQIDSLFEKIEIIQEKNKEIQEHFDLNFLLKCYSCGACENDCILAKMTEFSPNEIIGKILSGRLDEVLSDPSIWMCLDCYLCYELCPMRVGLIDIFTILRNLAAEKGFITKGYEGEFNTFYQKGIVGMMSKSARKRVGLEPIQQDVGDLKELFNILERENAKYDS
;
A
#
# COMPACT_ATOMS: atom_id res chain seq x y z
N MET A 1 14.12 4.60 -8.74
CA MET A 1 15.48 4.86 -8.21
C MET A 1 15.83 6.33 -8.32
N GLU A 2 15.93 6.90 -9.54
CA GLU A 2 16.28 8.32 -9.77
C GLU A 2 15.38 9.31 -9.00
N LYS A 3 14.05 9.16 -9.09
CA LYS A 3 13.08 9.99 -8.36
C LYS A 3 13.31 10.03 -6.85
N LEU A 4 13.86 8.96 -6.29
CA LEU A 4 14.12 8.80 -4.85
C LEU A 4 15.60 9.07 -4.50
N GLY A 5 16.40 9.59 -5.45
CA GLY A 5 17.80 9.93 -5.24
C GLY A 5 18.71 8.73 -4.98
N ILE A 6 18.32 7.52 -5.38
CA ILE A 6 19.11 6.31 -5.14
C ILE A 6 20.11 6.11 -6.28
N PRO A 7 21.43 6.20 -6.03
CA PRO A 7 22.43 5.95 -7.05
C PRO A 7 22.45 4.47 -7.43
N PHE A 8 22.55 4.19 -8.73
CA PHE A 8 22.69 2.84 -9.26
C PHE A 8 23.60 2.86 -10.48
N THR A 9 24.18 1.71 -10.79
CA THR A 9 24.99 1.51 -11.99
C THR A 9 24.74 0.12 -12.54
N GLU A 10 24.79 -0.02 -13.85
CA GLU A 10 24.76 -1.32 -14.51
C GLU A 10 26.19 -1.80 -14.79
N ASN A 11 26.45 -3.07 -14.50
CA ASN A 11 27.72 -3.69 -14.86
C ASN A 11 27.50 -4.50 -16.16
N PRO A 12 28.08 -4.08 -17.31
CA PRO A 12 27.85 -4.74 -18.59
C PRO A 12 28.45 -6.15 -18.68
N LYS A 13 29.33 -6.53 -17.74
CA LYS A 13 29.86 -7.89 -17.64
C LYS A 13 28.90 -8.83 -16.91
N PHE A 14 27.85 -8.34 -16.25
CA PHE A 14 26.88 -9.22 -15.60
C PHE A 14 26.20 -10.12 -16.63
N SER A 15 26.11 -11.41 -16.31
CA SER A 15 25.39 -12.40 -17.11
C SER A 15 24.15 -12.89 -16.36
N CYS A 16 23.51 -13.97 -16.82
CA CYS A 16 22.42 -14.60 -16.10
C CYS A 16 22.82 -14.96 -14.65
N CYS A 17 21.86 -14.94 -13.75
CA CYS A 17 22.05 -15.31 -12.34
C CYS A 17 22.33 -16.79 -12.09
N PRO A 18 22.55 -17.62 -13.12
CA PRO A 18 21.78 -18.81 -13.51
C PRO A 18 20.49 -19.16 -12.75
N GLU A 19 19.49 -19.57 -13.53
CA GLU A 19 18.20 -20.03 -13.04
C GLU A 19 18.32 -21.40 -12.30
N PRO A 20 17.63 -21.57 -11.15
CA PRO A 20 17.84 -22.74 -10.29
C PRO A 20 17.10 -24.03 -10.70
N ASN A 21 16.01 -24.00 -11.48
CA ASN A 21 15.29 -25.22 -11.84
C ASN A 21 15.96 -26.01 -12.96
N GLY A 22 16.45 -25.32 -14.00
CA GLY A 22 17.21 -25.92 -15.10
C GLY A 22 18.68 -26.04 -14.74
N ILE A 23 19.39 -24.91 -14.61
CA ILE A 23 20.86 -24.91 -14.60
C ILE A 23 21.42 -25.60 -13.36
N ARG A 24 20.91 -25.30 -12.16
CA ARG A 24 21.42 -25.91 -10.92
C ARG A 24 21.21 -27.42 -10.88
N ASN A 25 20.05 -27.88 -11.35
CA ASN A 25 19.68 -29.29 -11.29
C ASN A 25 20.35 -30.10 -12.42
N SER A 26 20.78 -29.45 -13.51
CA SER A 26 21.61 -30.08 -14.54
C SER A 26 23.12 -30.02 -14.23
N ASN A 27 23.62 -28.91 -13.70
CA ASN A 27 25.04 -28.73 -13.39
C ASN A 27 25.26 -27.73 -12.23
N LYS A 28 25.45 -28.27 -11.02
CA LYS A 28 25.68 -27.49 -9.79
C LYS A 28 26.93 -26.61 -9.85
N LEU A 29 27.99 -27.08 -10.50
CA LEU A 29 29.25 -26.34 -10.57
C LEU A 29 29.12 -25.13 -11.50
N LEU A 30 28.53 -25.32 -12.68
CA LEU A 30 28.25 -24.24 -13.62
C LEU A 30 27.34 -23.18 -13.01
N TYR A 31 26.28 -23.61 -12.32
CA TYR A 31 25.39 -22.74 -11.56
C TYR A 31 26.18 -21.87 -10.55
N SER A 32 27.01 -22.52 -9.73
CA SER A 32 27.73 -21.86 -8.65
C SER A 32 28.81 -20.90 -9.15
N ILE A 33 29.62 -21.30 -10.13
CA ILE A 33 30.68 -20.46 -10.68
C ILE A 33 30.10 -19.24 -11.37
N THR A 34 29.00 -19.38 -12.12
CA THR A 34 28.40 -18.24 -12.84
C THR A 34 27.82 -17.22 -11.87
N ALA A 35 27.11 -17.67 -10.83
CA ALA A 35 26.61 -16.78 -9.80
C ALA A 35 27.76 -16.13 -9.00
N ALA A 36 28.78 -16.90 -8.63
CA ALA A 36 29.95 -16.40 -7.92
C ALA A 36 30.76 -15.38 -8.75
N ARG A 37 30.85 -15.55 -10.07
CA ARG A 37 31.44 -14.57 -10.98
C ARG A 37 30.72 -13.22 -10.88
N ASN A 38 29.39 -13.20 -10.90
CA ASN A 38 28.64 -11.94 -10.78
C ASN A 38 28.80 -11.31 -9.39
N LEU A 39 28.90 -12.12 -8.33
CA LEU A 39 29.23 -11.64 -6.98
C LEU A 39 30.63 -10.99 -6.95
N ALA A 40 31.65 -11.66 -7.48
CA ALA A 40 33.01 -11.13 -7.57
C ALA A 40 33.07 -9.80 -8.33
N LEU A 41 32.34 -9.68 -9.45
CA LEU A 41 32.28 -8.45 -10.23
C LEU A 41 31.69 -7.27 -9.44
N ALA A 42 30.67 -7.51 -8.61
CA ALA A 42 30.13 -6.50 -7.70
C ALA A 42 31.12 -6.14 -6.59
N GLU A 43 31.85 -7.12 -6.04
CA GLU A 43 32.89 -6.86 -5.02
C GLU A 43 34.04 -6.01 -5.57
N ILE A 44 34.46 -6.25 -6.81
CA ILE A 44 35.49 -5.43 -7.49
C ILE A 44 35.05 -3.97 -7.62
N GLU A 45 33.76 -3.74 -7.86
CA GLU A 45 33.21 -2.38 -7.90
C GLU A 45 32.90 -1.79 -6.51
N ASN A 46 33.09 -2.58 -5.44
CA ASN A 46 32.73 -2.23 -4.07
C ASN A 46 31.25 -1.80 -3.96
N LYS A 47 30.35 -2.58 -4.57
CA LYS A 47 28.91 -2.30 -4.60
C LYS A 47 28.08 -3.50 -4.17
N ASP A 48 26.95 -3.21 -3.54
CA ASP A 48 25.91 -4.18 -3.26
C ASP A 48 25.11 -4.52 -4.53
N ILE A 49 24.46 -5.68 -4.53
CA ILE A 49 23.59 -6.11 -5.64
C ILE A 49 22.15 -5.75 -5.33
N PHE A 50 21.50 -5.04 -6.24
CA PHE A 50 20.06 -4.83 -6.25
C PHE A 50 19.44 -5.64 -7.39
N THR A 51 18.42 -6.46 -7.10
CA THR A 51 17.70 -7.23 -8.11
C THR A 51 16.20 -7.05 -8.01
N ALA A 52 15.57 -6.84 -9.16
CA ALA A 52 14.12 -6.80 -9.27
C ALA A 52 13.50 -8.19 -9.38
N CYS A 53 14.28 -9.29 -9.48
CA CYS A 53 13.79 -10.64 -9.74
C CYS A 53 13.99 -11.60 -8.55
N ASN A 54 12.90 -12.28 -8.14
CA ASN A 54 12.90 -13.33 -7.13
C ASN A 54 13.92 -14.45 -7.41
N GLY A 55 14.04 -14.90 -8.67
CA GLY A 55 14.96 -15.97 -9.05
C GLY A 55 16.42 -15.58 -8.86
N CYS A 56 16.80 -14.40 -9.33
CA CYS A 56 18.15 -13.86 -9.14
C CYS A 56 18.47 -13.68 -7.65
N TYR A 57 17.50 -13.19 -6.88
CA TYR A 57 17.64 -12.95 -5.45
C TYR A 57 17.98 -14.22 -4.66
N THR A 58 17.17 -15.27 -4.83
CA THR A 58 17.45 -16.56 -4.18
C THR A 58 18.76 -17.18 -4.65
N THR A 59 19.11 -17.09 -5.95
CA THR A 59 20.38 -17.65 -6.42
C THR A 59 21.57 -16.95 -5.80
N PHE A 60 21.61 -15.61 -5.84
CA PHE A 60 22.75 -14.89 -5.28
C PHE A 60 22.84 -15.07 -3.76
N LYS A 61 21.73 -14.99 -3.01
CA LYS A 61 21.73 -15.25 -1.56
C LYS A 61 22.25 -16.65 -1.23
N LYS A 62 21.84 -17.65 -2.01
CA LYS A 62 22.30 -19.03 -1.84
C LYS A 62 23.81 -19.17 -2.03
N VAL A 63 24.32 -18.71 -3.18
CA VAL A 63 25.73 -18.90 -3.52
C VAL A 63 26.62 -18.05 -2.61
N LYS A 64 26.19 -16.83 -2.27
CA LYS A 64 26.85 -16.01 -1.25
C LYS A 64 26.93 -16.75 0.10
N GLY A 65 25.80 -17.26 0.59
CA GLY A 65 25.77 -17.98 1.87
C GLY A 65 26.71 -19.20 1.88
N GLU A 66 26.77 -19.96 0.79
CA GLU A 66 27.71 -21.09 0.65
C GLU A 66 29.19 -20.63 0.63
N ILE A 67 29.50 -19.50 -0.02
CA ILE A 67 30.85 -18.89 0.00
C ILE A 67 31.24 -18.46 1.42
N GLU A 68 30.31 -17.90 2.19
CA GLU A 68 30.55 -17.44 3.56
C GLU A 68 30.73 -18.59 4.54
N SER A 69 29.91 -19.64 4.42
CA SER A 69 29.85 -20.72 5.40
C SER A 69 30.77 -21.92 5.12
N ASP A 70 31.17 -22.15 3.87
CA ASP A 70 31.96 -23.32 3.46
C ASP A 70 33.29 -22.92 2.80
N HIS A 71 34.37 -22.99 3.58
CA HIS A 71 35.73 -22.70 3.10
C HIS A 71 36.22 -23.63 1.99
N HIS A 72 35.72 -24.86 1.89
CA HIS A 72 36.10 -25.77 0.81
C HIS A 72 35.37 -25.41 -0.48
N PHE A 73 34.08 -25.07 -0.39
CA PHE A 73 33.32 -24.51 -1.50
C PHE A 73 33.96 -23.22 -2.03
N LYS A 74 34.24 -22.25 -1.14
CA LYS A 74 34.90 -20.98 -1.52
C LYS A 74 36.22 -21.21 -2.25
N ARG A 75 37.12 -22.04 -1.69
CA ARG A 75 38.41 -22.39 -2.36
C ARG A 75 38.20 -23.04 -3.72
N LYS A 76 37.22 -23.94 -3.84
CA LYS A 76 36.91 -24.60 -5.11
C LYS A 76 36.44 -23.58 -6.15
N ILE A 77 35.56 -22.66 -5.78
CA ILE A 77 35.05 -21.62 -6.68
C ILE A 77 36.17 -20.66 -7.09
N ASN A 78 36.96 -20.16 -6.14
CA ASN A 78 38.07 -19.24 -6.42
C ASN A 78 39.13 -19.87 -7.35
N LYS A 79 39.42 -21.17 -7.23
CA LYS A 79 40.29 -21.88 -8.19
C LYS A 79 39.83 -21.77 -9.65
N TYR A 80 38.54 -21.63 -9.91
CA TYR A 80 38.02 -21.39 -11.27
C TYR A 80 38.03 -19.90 -11.64
N LEU A 81 37.68 -19.02 -10.70
CA LEU A 81 37.62 -17.59 -10.93
C LEU A 81 39.02 -16.96 -11.13
N GLU A 82 40.06 -17.50 -10.47
CA GLU A 82 41.46 -17.11 -10.66
C GLU A 82 41.91 -17.22 -12.13
N LYS A 83 41.30 -18.14 -12.91
CA LYS A 83 41.62 -18.30 -14.35
C LYS A 83 41.17 -17.12 -15.22
N ILE A 84 40.34 -16.23 -14.66
CA ILE A 84 39.87 -15.00 -15.29
C ILE A 84 40.19 -13.79 -14.41
N ASP A 85 41.20 -13.91 -13.54
CA ASP A 85 41.77 -12.84 -12.71
C ASP A 85 40.76 -12.16 -11.77
N ILE A 86 39.80 -12.92 -11.24
CA ILE A 86 38.86 -12.42 -10.20
C ILE A 86 38.76 -13.39 -9.03
N GLU A 87 38.36 -12.88 -7.87
CA GLU A 87 38.11 -13.65 -6.66
C GLU A 87 36.76 -13.24 -6.04
N VAL A 88 36.07 -14.16 -5.37
CA VAL A 88 34.89 -13.84 -4.55
C VAL A 88 35.17 -14.07 -3.08
N HIS A 89 34.78 -13.11 -2.24
CA HIS A 89 34.95 -13.16 -0.80
C HIS A 89 33.64 -13.41 -0.05
N GLY A 90 32.51 -12.92 -0.57
CA GLY A 90 31.18 -12.98 0.04
C GLY A 90 30.81 -11.75 0.87
N ASN A 91 31.43 -10.59 0.64
CA ASN A 91 31.35 -9.44 1.56
C ASN A 91 30.27 -8.38 1.20
N LEU A 92 29.49 -8.59 0.14
CA LEU A 92 28.47 -7.66 -0.32
C LEU A 92 27.05 -7.98 0.20
N LYS A 93 26.15 -7.01 0.18
CA LYS A 93 24.72 -7.24 0.45
C LYS A 93 23.98 -7.48 -0.87
N ILE A 94 22.93 -8.28 -0.77
CA ILE A 94 22.03 -8.58 -1.89
C ILE A 94 20.64 -8.16 -1.47
N TYR A 95 20.08 -7.22 -2.22
CA TYR A 95 18.77 -6.65 -1.98
C TYR A 95 17.80 -7.09 -3.06
N HIS A 96 16.65 -7.61 -2.63
CA HIS A 96 15.51 -7.67 -3.53
C HIS A 96 14.80 -6.31 -3.59
N MET A 97 14.22 -5.93 -4.74
CA MET A 97 13.54 -4.64 -4.88
C MET A 97 12.47 -4.40 -3.80
N VAL A 98 11.56 -5.35 -3.59
CA VAL A 98 10.51 -5.17 -2.56
C VAL A 98 11.07 -5.23 -1.14
N GLU A 99 12.14 -6.00 -0.89
CA GLU A 99 12.83 -5.97 0.41
C GLU A 99 13.47 -4.60 0.66
N PHE A 100 14.14 -4.06 -0.35
CA PHE A 100 14.84 -2.78 -0.27
C PHE A 100 13.85 -1.66 0.06
N PHE A 101 12.75 -1.59 -0.68
CA PHE A 101 11.74 -0.58 -0.47
C PHE A 101 10.98 -0.75 0.85
N SER A 102 10.68 -1.99 1.26
CA SER A 102 10.00 -2.28 2.53
C SER A 102 10.84 -2.00 3.76
N LYS A 103 12.13 -2.38 3.75
CA LYS A 103 12.98 -2.31 4.95
C LYS A 103 13.80 -1.03 5.05
N TYR A 104 14.16 -0.41 3.93
CA TYR A 104 15.14 0.70 3.93
C TYR A 104 14.58 2.02 3.41
N MET A 105 13.51 2.00 2.61
CA MET A 105 12.96 3.21 1.98
C MET A 105 11.49 3.45 2.30
N ARG A 106 10.91 2.73 3.26
CA ARG A 106 9.48 2.78 3.58
C ARG A 106 9.00 4.19 3.89
N GLU A 107 9.70 4.88 4.78
CA GLU A 107 9.37 6.26 5.16
C GLU A 107 9.61 7.23 3.99
N THR A 108 10.71 7.07 3.24
CA THR A 108 10.97 7.88 2.05
C THR A 108 9.86 7.74 1.00
N ILE A 109 9.31 6.54 0.81
CA ILE A 109 8.16 6.32 -0.10
C ILE A 109 6.94 7.07 0.40
N LYS A 110 6.61 6.95 1.70
CA LYS A 110 5.47 7.63 2.31
C LYS A 110 5.58 9.15 2.20
N ASP A 111 6.75 9.71 2.46
CA ASP A 111 6.98 11.16 2.41
C ASP A 111 7.00 11.71 0.97
N ASN A 112 7.24 10.86 -0.03
CA ASN A 112 7.22 11.25 -1.45
C ASN A 112 5.96 10.79 -2.19
N LEU A 113 4.99 10.22 -1.48
CA LEU A 113 3.76 9.72 -2.07
C LEU A 113 2.95 10.89 -2.66
N LYS A 114 2.76 10.88 -3.98
CA LYS A 114 2.05 11.95 -4.69
C LYS A 114 0.60 11.59 -4.94
N TYR A 115 0.35 10.34 -5.31
CA TYR A 115 -0.97 9.81 -5.62
C TYR A 115 -1.19 8.52 -4.84
N PRO A 116 -1.75 8.61 -3.63
CA PRO A 116 -2.19 7.43 -2.90
C PRO A 116 -3.18 6.63 -3.75
N LEU A 117 -2.97 5.32 -3.84
CA LEU A 117 -3.74 4.41 -4.69
C LEU A 117 -4.97 3.88 -3.96
N THR A 118 -5.66 4.80 -3.28
CA THR A 118 -6.73 4.47 -2.37
C THR A 118 -7.94 3.87 -3.08
N GLY A 119 -8.55 2.86 -2.46
CA GLY A 119 -9.68 2.13 -3.05
C GLY A 119 -9.29 1.15 -4.16
N LEU A 120 -8.00 1.04 -4.51
CA LEU A 120 -7.50 0.01 -5.42
C LEU A 120 -7.34 -1.32 -4.67
N LYS A 121 -7.95 -2.38 -5.19
CA LYS A 121 -7.90 -3.75 -4.68
C LYS A 121 -6.85 -4.54 -5.44
N ILE A 122 -5.81 -4.96 -4.76
CA ILE A 122 -4.64 -5.58 -5.37
C ILE A 122 -4.48 -7.02 -4.92
N ALA A 123 -4.33 -7.94 -5.87
CA ALA A 123 -3.83 -9.29 -5.59
C ALA A 123 -2.30 -9.29 -5.58
N VAL A 124 -1.68 -9.41 -4.41
CA VAL A 124 -0.23 -9.54 -4.28
C VAL A 124 0.21 -10.97 -4.56
N HIS A 125 0.99 -11.16 -5.62
CA HIS A 125 1.68 -12.42 -5.88
C HIS A 125 3.15 -12.33 -5.45
N TYR A 126 3.44 -12.85 -4.25
CA TYR A 126 4.79 -12.93 -3.68
C TYR A 126 5.79 -13.66 -4.58
N GLY A 127 5.35 -14.75 -5.19
CA GLY A 127 6.23 -15.67 -5.90
C GLY A 127 7.12 -16.51 -4.97
N CYS A 128 7.45 -17.72 -5.40
CA CYS A 128 8.10 -18.72 -4.53
C CYS A 128 9.49 -18.30 -4.04
N HIS A 129 10.35 -17.80 -4.92
CA HIS A 129 11.75 -17.46 -4.62
C HIS A 129 11.95 -16.09 -3.93
N LEU A 130 10.88 -15.39 -3.53
CA LEU A 130 11.00 -14.16 -2.75
C LEU A 130 11.19 -14.44 -1.25
N ILE A 131 10.57 -15.51 -0.77
CA ILE A 131 10.46 -15.87 0.65
C ILE A 131 10.99 -17.28 0.95
N ARG A 132 11.09 -18.15 -0.08
CA ARG A 132 11.50 -19.55 0.07
C ARG A 132 12.78 -19.84 -0.75
N PRO A 133 13.73 -20.62 -0.21
CA PRO A 133 13.69 -21.27 1.11
C PRO A 133 14.07 -20.31 2.26
N SER A 134 13.33 -20.36 3.36
CA SER A 134 13.45 -19.41 4.49
C SER A 134 14.83 -19.42 5.14
N ASN A 135 15.48 -20.58 5.24
CA ASN A 135 16.81 -20.71 5.84
C ASN A 135 17.92 -19.92 5.10
N ARG A 136 17.69 -19.55 3.82
CA ARG A 136 18.63 -18.77 3.02
C ARG A 136 18.16 -17.34 2.79
N VAL A 137 16.87 -17.17 2.51
CA VAL A 137 16.33 -15.85 2.13
C VAL A 137 16.12 -14.98 3.37
N GLN A 138 15.61 -15.57 4.46
CA GLN A 138 15.42 -14.92 5.77
C GLN A 138 14.75 -13.55 5.68
N LEU A 139 13.72 -13.42 4.82
CA LEU A 139 13.05 -12.15 4.56
C LEU A 139 11.84 -11.93 5.45
N ASP A 140 10.93 -12.91 5.48
CA ASP A 140 9.65 -12.92 6.18
C ASP A 140 9.22 -14.38 6.40
N ASP A 141 8.05 -14.62 7.03
CA ASP A 141 7.49 -15.96 7.18
C ASP A 141 7.27 -16.64 5.81
N PRO A 142 7.73 -17.89 5.61
CA PRO A 142 7.63 -18.57 4.31
C PRO A 142 6.22 -19.06 3.94
N ILE A 143 5.28 -19.04 4.88
CA ILE A 143 3.90 -19.51 4.73
C ILE A 143 2.92 -18.33 4.85
N GLU A 144 3.11 -17.43 5.81
CA GLU A 144 2.22 -16.29 6.09
C GLU A 144 2.99 -14.94 6.08
N PRO A 145 3.62 -14.54 4.96
CA PRO A 145 4.32 -13.26 4.89
C PRO A 145 3.35 -12.07 4.88
N THR A 146 3.81 -10.92 5.39
CA THR A 146 3.02 -9.67 5.36
C THR A 146 3.75 -8.52 4.68
N PHE A 147 5.08 -8.58 4.55
CA PHE A 147 5.86 -7.38 4.19
C PHE A 147 5.52 -6.78 2.82
N PHE A 148 5.13 -7.62 1.85
CA PHE A 148 4.78 -7.14 0.50
C PHE A 148 3.34 -6.61 0.48
N ASP A 149 2.43 -7.22 1.25
CA ASP A 149 1.11 -6.67 1.49
C ASP A 149 1.19 -5.29 2.17
N ASP A 150 2.08 -5.16 3.15
CA ASP A 150 2.28 -3.90 3.88
C ASP A 150 2.85 -2.81 2.97
N LEU A 151 3.72 -3.15 2.02
CA LEU A 151 4.16 -2.23 0.98
C LEU A 151 3.01 -1.73 0.10
N ILE A 152 2.05 -2.59 -0.23
CA ILE A 152 0.86 -2.17 -0.99
C ILE A 152 0.00 -1.22 -0.15
N LYS A 153 -0.19 -1.53 1.13
CA LYS A 153 -0.93 -0.67 2.07
C LYS A 153 -0.25 0.69 2.25
N ASP A 154 1.08 0.73 2.29
CA ASP A 154 1.85 1.98 2.38
C ASP A 154 1.65 2.89 1.15
N LEU A 155 1.28 2.33 -0.01
CA LEU A 155 0.90 3.10 -1.20
C LEU A 155 -0.58 3.56 -1.17
N GLY A 156 -1.32 3.25 -0.10
CA GLY A 156 -2.74 3.56 0.06
C GLY A 156 -3.69 2.52 -0.52
N ALA A 157 -3.19 1.50 -1.24
CA ALA A 157 -4.01 0.45 -1.83
C ALA A 157 -4.37 -0.66 -0.83
N GLN A 158 -5.44 -1.39 -1.11
CA GLN A 158 -5.81 -2.58 -0.36
C GLN A 158 -5.11 -3.79 -0.96
N SER A 159 -4.27 -4.48 -0.18
CA SER A 159 -3.89 -5.84 -0.52
C SER A 159 -5.00 -6.82 -0.13
N VAL A 160 -5.53 -7.54 -1.11
CA VAL A 160 -6.67 -8.44 -0.95
C VAL A 160 -6.18 -9.86 -0.66
N GLU A 161 -6.81 -10.49 0.32
CA GLU A 161 -6.59 -11.92 0.60
C GLU A 161 -7.42 -12.79 -0.35
N TYR A 162 -6.82 -13.86 -0.87
CA TYR A 162 -7.47 -14.72 -1.85
C TYR A 162 -6.95 -16.16 -1.75
N SER A 163 -7.80 -17.12 -2.11
CA SER A 163 -7.41 -18.53 -2.12
C SER A 163 -6.20 -18.74 -3.01
N LEU A 164 -5.28 -19.61 -2.60
CA LEU A 164 -4.04 -19.92 -3.33
C LEU A 164 -3.03 -18.76 -3.40
N LYS A 165 -3.09 -17.73 -2.55
CA LYS A 165 -2.15 -16.59 -2.55
C LYS A 165 -0.68 -17.03 -2.63
N MET A 166 -0.30 -17.96 -1.75
CA MET A 166 1.07 -18.44 -1.58
C MET A 166 1.51 -19.57 -2.54
N ASP A 167 0.61 -20.02 -3.42
CA ASP A 167 0.92 -21.03 -4.42
C ASP A 167 1.77 -20.51 -5.58
N CYS A 168 2.45 -21.43 -6.26
CA CYS A 168 3.27 -21.13 -7.43
C CYS A 168 2.42 -20.62 -8.61
N CYS A 169 2.99 -19.75 -9.46
CA CYS A 169 2.33 -19.34 -10.71
C CYS A 169 2.38 -20.41 -11.81
N GLY A 170 3.19 -21.47 -11.64
CA GLY A 170 3.33 -22.56 -12.62
C GLY A 170 4.35 -22.28 -13.75
N GLY A 171 4.85 -21.05 -13.90
CA GLY A 171 5.62 -20.65 -15.09
C GLY A 171 6.94 -21.38 -15.36
N SER A 172 7.46 -22.18 -14.43
CA SER A 172 8.62 -23.04 -14.71
C SER A 172 8.27 -24.34 -15.46
N LEU A 173 7.00 -24.77 -15.46
CA LEU A 173 6.56 -26.04 -16.07
C LEU A 173 6.66 -26.04 -17.59
N ASP A 174 6.57 -24.87 -18.22
CA ASP A 174 6.78 -24.72 -19.66
C ASP A 174 8.16 -25.28 -20.09
N ARG A 175 9.19 -25.07 -19.27
CA ARG A 175 10.54 -25.62 -19.50
C ARG A 175 10.61 -27.15 -19.42
N ALA A 176 9.62 -27.78 -18.80
CA ALA A 176 9.46 -29.24 -18.74
C ALA A 176 8.52 -29.79 -19.82
N GLY A 177 8.08 -28.96 -20.77
CA GLY A 177 7.12 -29.35 -21.81
C GLY A 177 5.70 -29.58 -21.27
N LYS A 178 5.35 -28.95 -20.14
CA LYS A 178 4.04 -29.06 -19.47
C LYS A 178 3.32 -27.72 -19.42
N SER A 179 3.28 -27.02 -20.55
CA SER A 179 2.67 -25.69 -20.68
C SER A 179 1.17 -25.71 -20.33
N ASP A 180 0.44 -26.77 -20.70
CA ASP A 180 -0.98 -26.91 -20.36
C ASP A 180 -1.21 -26.92 -18.83
N LEU A 181 -0.40 -27.69 -18.10
CA LEU A 181 -0.45 -27.71 -16.63
C LEU A 181 -0.03 -26.35 -16.02
N ALA A 182 0.90 -25.63 -16.65
CA ALA A 182 1.25 -24.28 -16.24
C ALA A 182 0.06 -23.32 -16.36
N LEU A 183 -0.71 -23.45 -17.45
CA LEU A 183 -1.93 -22.69 -17.68
C LEU A 183 -3.06 -23.09 -16.72
N GLU A 184 -3.21 -24.37 -16.38
CA GLU A 184 -4.19 -24.84 -15.39
C GLU A 184 -3.92 -24.25 -14.00
N ILE A 185 -2.65 -24.24 -13.55
CA ILE A 185 -2.25 -23.62 -12.27
C ILE A 185 -2.55 -22.11 -12.29
N MET A 186 -2.20 -21.44 -13.39
CA MET A 186 -2.49 -20.02 -13.55
C MET A 186 -3.99 -19.74 -13.53
N ASN A 187 -4.80 -20.54 -14.23
CA ASN A 187 -6.25 -20.45 -14.26
C ASN A 187 -6.86 -20.55 -12.86
N ALA A 188 -6.42 -21.52 -12.04
CA ALA A 188 -6.88 -21.66 -10.67
C ALA A 188 -6.60 -20.40 -9.81
N LYS A 189 -5.41 -19.79 -9.97
CA LYS A 189 -5.07 -18.54 -9.27
C LYS A 189 -5.86 -17.33 -9.78
N LEU A 190 -6.06 -17.22 -11.10
CA LEU A 190 -6.84 -16.12 -11.67
C LEU A 190 -8.32 -16.21 -11.26
N SER A 191 -8.88 -17.43 -11.18
CA SER A 191 -10.22 -17.65 -10.62
C SER A 191 -10.34 -17.12 -9.20
N SER A 192 -9.43 -17.50 -8.30
CA SER A 192 -9.52 -17.07 -6.91
C SER A 192 -9.33 -15.56 -6.73
N MET A 193 -8.49 -14.93 -7.56
CA MET A 193 -8.35 -13.47 -7.61
C MET A 193 -9.62 -12.78 -8.13
N LYS A 194 -10.28 -13.36 -9.14
CA LYS A 194 -11.53 -12.84 -9.73
C LYS A 194 -12.70 -12.93 -8.73
N GLU A 195 -12.78 -14.00 -7.95
CA GLU A 195 -13.81 -14.20 -6.91
C GLU A 195 -13.82 -13.05 -5.89
N VAL A 196 -12.65 -12.54 -5.53
CA VAL A 196 -12.49 -11.41 -4.59
C VAL A 196 -12.47 -10.02 -5.27
N LYS A 197 -12.72 -9.98 -6.59
CA LYS A 197 -12.87 -8.74 -7.39
C LYS A 197 -11.68 -7.79 -7.27
N VAL A 198 -10.47 -8.31 -7.52
CA VAL A 198 -9.28 -7.45 -7.60
C VAL A 198 -9.28 -6.59 -8.87
N ASP A 199 -8.67 -5.41 -8.77
CA ASP A 199 -8.48 -4.49 -9.89
C ASP A 199 -7.21 -4.80 -10.68
N CYS A 200 -6.17 -5.33 -10.01
CA CYS A 200 -4.94 -5.76 -10.66
C CYS A 200 -4.16 -6.78 -9.83
N ILE A 201 -3.19 -7.42 -10.48
CA ILE A 201 -2.21 -8.34 -9.88
C ILE A 201 -0.88 -7.61 -9.79
N ILE A 202 -0.22 -7.68 -8.63
CA ILE A 202 1.14 -7.16 -8.46
C ILE A 202 2.12 -8.32 -8.33
N THR A 203 3.20 -8.25 -9.10
CA THR A 203 4.31 -9.20 -9.05
C THR A 203 5.64 -8.51 -8.79
N SER A 204 6.61 -9.29 -8.33
CA SER A 204 8.01 -8.86 -8.19
C SER A 204 8.99 -9.81 -8.87
N CYS A 205 8.52 -10.56 -9.87
CA CYS A 205 9.33 -11.53 -10.60
C CYS A 205 8.97 -11.50 -12.09
N PRO A 206 9.95 -11.36 -13.01
CA PRO A 206 9.63 -11.26 -14.44
C PRO A 206 8.97 -12.53 -14.97
N GLN A 207 9.32 -13.71 -14.42
CA GLN A 207 8.68 -14.96 -14.80
C GLN A 207 7.21 -15.01 -14.38
N CYS A 208 6.89 -14.52 -13.18
CA CYS A 208 5.49 -14.46 -12.73
C CYS A 208 4.71 -13.42 -13.53
N PHE A 209 5.33 -12.28 -13.84
CA PHE A 209 4.75 -11.26 -14.71
C PHE A 209 4.40 -11.84 -16.08
N ILE A 210 5.36 -12.49 -16.77
CA ILE A 210 5.11 -13.12 -18.08
C ILE A 210 4.00 -14.16 -17.98
N GLN A 211 3.98 -14.97 -16.92
CA GLN A 211 2.92 -15.95 -16.72
C GLN A 211 1.56 -15.27 -16.67
N PHE A 212 1.34 -14.33 -15.76
CA PHE A 212 0.02 -13.71 -15.60
C PHE A 212 -0.35 -12.73 -16.72
N ASP A 213 0.59 -11.95 -17.24
CA ASP A 213 0.31 -10.92 -18.24
C ASP A 213 0.30 -11.50 -19.66
N HIS A 214 1.40 -12.11 -20.10
CA HIS A 214 1.57 -12.52 -21.50
C HIS A 214 0.74 -13.74 -21.87
N LEU A 215 0.54 -14.65 -20.92
CA LEU A 215 -0.13 -15.93 -21.16
C LEU A 215 -1.61 -15.94 -20.77
N GLN A 216 -2.15 -14.89 -20.12
CA GLN A 216 -3.59 -14.79 -19.82
C GLN A 216 -4.44 -14.98 -21.08
N LYS A 217 -3.99 -14.44 -22.22
CA LYS A 217 -4.67 -14.57 -23.51
C LYS A 217 -4.79 -16.02 -24.01
N GLU A 218 -3.91 -16.93 -23.58
CA GLU A 218 -4.00 -18.34 -23.98
C GLU A 218 -5.19 -19.02 -23.30
N LEU A 219 -5.65 -18.51 -22.14
CA LEU A 219 -6.87 -18.96 -21.50
C LEU A 219 -8.15 -18.51 -22.24
N LYS A 220 -8.07 -17.55 -23.19
CA LYS A 220 -9.21 -17.20 -24.08
C LYS A 220 -9.72 -18.40 -24.89
N LYS A 221 -8.87 -19.41 -25.10
CA LYS A 221 -9.22 -20.65 -25.82
C LYS A 221 -10.07 -21.60 -24.96
N SER A 222 -10.15 -21.34 -23.66
CA SER A 222 -11.03 -22.00 -22.70
C SER A 222 -12.17 -21.05 -22.33
N ASP A 223 -13.31 -21.55 -21.84
CA ASP A 223 -14.44 -20.71 -21.37
C ASP A 223 -14.08 -19.77 -20.21
N ASN A 224 -12.85 -19.83 -19.70
CA ASN A 224 -12.32 -19.02 -18.63
C ASN A 224 -11.57 -17.80 -19.18
N TYR A 225 -12.30 -16.76 -19.58
CA TYR A 225 -11.70 -15.47 -19.93
C TYR A 225 -11.40 -14.63 -18.68
N TYR A 226 -10.14 -14.24 -18.56
CA TYR A 226 -9.66 -13.22 -17.64
C TYR A 226 -8.97 -12.11 -18.43
N ASP A 227 -9.04 -10.91 -17.88
CA ASP A 227 -8.32 -9.73 -18.38
C ASP A 227 -7.94 -8.87 -17.19
N ILE A 228 -7.38 -9.51 -16.16
CA ILE A 228 -6.96 -8.81 -14.94
C ILE A 228 -5.61 -8.15 -15.25
N PRO A 229 -5.51 -6.82 -15.15
CA PRO A 229 -4.27 -6.09 -15.34
C PRO A 229 -3.16 -6.62 -14.43
N VAL A 230 -1.94 -6.72 -14.93
CA VAL A 230 -0.78 -7.17 -14.14
C VAL A 230 0.25 -6.06 -14.15
N LEU A 231 0.73 -5.64 -12.97
CA LEU A 231 1.85 -4.71 -12.87
C LEU A 231 3.03 -5.34 -12.13
N TYR A 232 4.22 -4.87 -12.48
CA TYR A 232 5.39 -5.02 -11.64
C TYR A 232 5.32 -4.03 -10.47
N TYR A 233 5.84 -4.40 -9.30
CA TYR A 233 5.83 -3.48 -8.14
C TYR A 233 6.49 -2.12 -8.44
N SER A 234 7.55 -2.08 -9.25
CA SER A 234 8.19 -0.82 -9.67
C SER A 234 7.25 0.07 -10.47
N GLU A 235 6.36 -0.51 -11.28
CA GLU A 235 5.38 0.24 -12.07
C GLU A 235 4.34 0.86 -11.16
N LEU A 236 3.80 0.08 -10.21
CA LEU A 236 2.87 0.59 -9.20
C LEU A 236 3.49 1.72 -8.37
N LEU A 237 4.74 1.54 -7.94
CA LEU A 237 5.49 2.57 -7.20
C LEU A 237 5.67 3.84 -8.04
N CYS A 238 6.00 3.72 -9.33
CA CYS A 238 6.09 4.89 -10.22
C CYS A 238 4.76 5.65 -10.33
N ILE A 239 3.64 4.93 -10.49
CA ILE A 239 2.29 5.53 -10.54
C ILE A 239 2.01 6.30 -9.23
N ALA A 240 2.26 5.68 -8.08
CA ALA A 240 2.03 6.27 -6.77
C ALA A 240 2.92 7.52 -6.50
N LEU A 241 4.14 7.53 -7.03
CA LEU A 241 5.06 8.67 -6.98
C LEU A 241 4.77 9.73 -8.08
N GLY A 242 3.77 9.49 -8.93
CA GLY A 242 3.35 10.38 -10.02
C GLY A 242 4.35 10.50 -11.16
N ILE A 243 5.05 9.40 -11.45
CA ILE A 243 5.88 9.24 -12.64
C ILE A 243 4.99 8.65 -13.74
N ASP A 244 4.86 9.36 -14.86
CA ASP A 244 4.12 8.83 -16.01
C ASP A 244 4.92 7.71 -16.69
N ILE A 245 4.34 6.52 -16.70
CA ILE A 245 4.90 5.32 -17.31
C ILE A 245 3.91 4.65 -18.27
N ARG A 246 2.85 5.35 -18.69
CA ARG A 246 1.78 4.79 -19.55
C ARG A 246 2.33 4.21 -20.85
N ASP A 247 3.26 4.92 -21.49
CA ASP A 247 3.87 4.46 -22.75
C ASP A 247 4.72 3.19 -22.56
N ILE A 248 5.40 3.08 -21.42
CA ILE A 248 6.20 1.88 -21.06
C ILE A 248 5.26 0.69 -20.86
N ILE A 249 4.16 0.88 -20.14
CA ILE A 249 3.19 -0.19 -19.87
C ILE A 249 2.52 -0.62 -21.18
N LYS A 250 1.99 0.32 -21.98
CA LYS A 250 1.36 0.04 -23.28
C LYS A 250 2.25 -0.78 -24.23
N LYS A 251 3.56 -0.55 -24.22
CA LYS A 251 4.51 -1.26 -25.08
C LYS A 251 4.76 -2.71 -24.63
N ASN A 252 4.84 -2.94 -23.32
CA ASN A 252 5.38 -4.19 -22.76
C ASN A 252 4.31 -5.15 -22.24
N HIS A 253 3.10 -4.66 -21.96
CA HIS A 253 2.00 -5.44 -21.40
C HIS A 253 1.16 -6.12 -22.49
N ARG A 254 0.41 -7.15 -22.08
CA ARG A 254 -0.50 -7.91 -22.96
C ARG A 254 -1.93 -7.97 -22.43
N THR A 255 -2.13 -7.77 -21.13
CA THR A 255 -3.44 -7.54 -20.52
C THR A 255 -3.95 -6.14 -20.82
N GLN A 256 -5.27 -5.94 -20.80
CA GLN A 256 -5.85 -4.62 -20.95
C GLN A 256 -5.62 -3.80 -19.68
N ILE A 257 -5.00 -2.62 -19.84
CA ILE A 257 -4.62 -1.74 -18.74
C ILE A 257 -5.45 -0.45 -18.68
N ASP A 258 -6.22 -0.15 -19.73
CA ASP A 258 -6.91 1.14 -19.85
C ASP A 258 -7.94 1.33 -18.73
N SER A 259 -8.71 0.27 -18.40
CA SER A 259 -9.65 0.29 -17.28
C SER A 259 -8.99 0.53 -15.92
N LEU A 260 -7.76 0.03 -15.73
CA LEU A 260 -6.97 0.29 -14.53
C LEU A 260 -6.58 1.77 -14.46
N PHE A 261 -6.14 2.34 -15.58
CA PHE A 261 -5.76 3.76 -15.63
C PHE A 261 -6.95 4.69 -15.45
N GLU A 262 -8.10 4.40 -16.06
CA GLU A 262 -9.35 5.13 -15.82
C GLU A 262 -9.71 5.12 -14.33
N LYS A 263 -9.61 3.94 -13.68
CA LYS A 263 -9.85 3.85 -12.24
C LYS A 263 -8.85 4.67 -11.43
N ILE A 264 -7.56 4.65 -11.80
CA ILE A 264 -6.52 5.45 -11.15
C ILE A 264 -6.78 6.95 -11.33
N GLU A 265 -7.23 7.39 -12.51
CA GLU A 265 -7.59 8.79 -12.77
C GLU A 265 -8.74 9.23 -11.87
N ILE A 266 -9.80 8.42 -11.74
CA ILE A 266 -10.91 8.67 -10.81
C ILE A 266 -10.40 8.76 -9.36
N ILE A 267 -9.51 7.85 -8.94
CA ILE A 267 -8.89 7.90 -7.60
C ILE A 267 -8.11 9.21 -7.42
N GLN A 268 -7.36 9.64 -8.42
CA GLN A 268 -6.60 10.89 -8.37
C GLN A 268 -7.51 12.13 -8.27
N GLU A 269 -8.64 12.15 -8.97
CA GLU A 269 -9.63 13.22 -8.85
C GLU A 269 -10.24 13.27 -7.45
N LYS A 270 -10.65 12.12 -6.91
CA LYS A 270 -11.18 12.03 -5.55
C LYS A 270 -10.16 12.40 -4.48
N ASN A 271 -8.89 12.06 -4.69
CA ASN A 271 -7.83 12.47 -3.78
C ASN A 271 -7.65 14.00 -3.78
N LYS A 272 -7.86 14.68 -4.91
CA LYS A 272 -7.83 16.16 -4.93
C LYS A 272 -8.97 16.75 -4.12
N GLU A 273 -10.18 16.22 -4.26
CA GLU A 273 -11.35 16.62 -3.46
C GLU A 273 -11.06 16.43 -1.95
N ILE A 274 -10.52 15.28 -1.56
CA ILE A 274 -10.14 15.00 -0.16
C ILE A 274 -9.08 15.99 0.34
N GLN A 275 -8.11 16.36 -0.50
CA GLN A 275 -7.03 17.28 -0.17
C GLN A 275 -7.49 18.72 0.08
N GLU A 276 -8.69 19.11 -0.37
CA GLU A 276 -9.27 20.43 -0.07
C GLU A 276 -9.64 20.55 1.42
N HIS A 277 -9.91 19.42 2.08
CA HIS A 277 -10.39 19.38 3.46
C HIS A 277 -9.41 18.70 4.42
N PHE A 278 -8.57 17.79 3.94
CA PHE A 278 -7.71 16.95 4.78
C PHE A 278 -6.29 16.87 4.26
N ASP A 279 -5.32 16.77 5.17
CA ASP A 279 -3.98 16.31 4.82
C ASP A 279 -4.00 14.80 4.53
N LEU A 280 -3.90 14.46 3.25
CA LEU A 280 -3.96 13.07 2.78
C LEU A 280 -2.84 12.19 3.34
N ASN A 281 -1.63 12.75 3.53
CA ASN A 281 -0.51 12.01 4.13
C ASN A 281 -0.78 11.74 5.60
N PHE A 282 -1.37 12.71 6.30
CA PHE A 282 -1.81 12.52 7.67
C PHE A 282 -2.90 11.45 7.77
N LEU A 283 -3.93 11.48 6.90
CA LEU A 283 -4.98 10.46 6.87
C LEU A 283 -4.42 9.05 6.68
N LEU A 284 -3.47 8.86 5.76
CA LEU A 284 -2.81 7.57 5.55
C LEU A 284 -2.03 7.10 6.78
N LYS A 285 -1.27 7.98 7.41
CA LYS A 285 -0.53 7.68 8.66
C LYS A 285 -1.51 7.29 9.77
N CYS A 286 -2.62 8.00 9.89
CA CYS A 286 -3.64 7.73 10.88
C CYS A 286 -4.37 6.39 10.64
N TYR A 287 -4.77 6.14 9.39
CA TYR A 287 -5.37 4.88 8.97
C TYR A 287 -4.45 3.69 9.26
N SER A 288 -3.17 3.81 8.92
CA SER A 288 -2.17 2.76 9.17
C SER A 288 -1.92 2.50 10.66
N CYS A 289 -2.04 3.53 11.49
CA CYS A 289 -1.82 3.43 12.93
C CYS A 289 -2.95 2.65 13.62
N GLY A 290 -4.22 2.93 13.29
CA GLY A 290 -5.36 2.17 13.80
C GLY A 290 -5.56 2.16 15.32
N ALA A 291 -4.83 2.99 16.07
CA ALA A 291 -4.87 2.99 17.54
C ALA A 291 -6.28 3.21 18.11
N CYS A 292 -7.13 3.94 17.38
CA CYS A 292 -8.51 4.21 17.76
C CYS A 292 -9.36 2.95 17.96
N GLU A 293 -9.06 1.84 17.28
CA GLU A 293 -9.77 0.56 17.48
C GLU A 293 -9.57 0.01 18.90
N ASN A 294 -8.43 0.33 19.52
CA ASN A 294 -8.06 -0.13 20.86
C ASN A 294 -8.14 0.95 21.92
N ASP A 295 -8.22 2.23 21.56
CA ASP A 295 -8.22 3.33 22.54
C ASP A 295 -9.60 3.98 22.68
N CYS A 296 -10.41 3.99 21.61
CA CYS A 296 -11.73 4.60 21.65
C CYS A 296 -12.72 3.71 22.42
N ILE A 297 -13.35 4.27 23.47
CA ILE A 297 -14.38 3.54 24.22
C ILE A 297 -15.58 3.18 23.35
N LEU A 298 -15.93 4.03 22.37
CA LEU A 298 -17.04 3.76 21.47
C LEU A 298 -16.71 2.64 20.49
N ALA A 299 -15.51 2.62 19.90
CA ALA A 299 -15.10 1.53 19.03
C ALA A 299 -15.11 0.17 19.73
N LYS A 300 -14.85 0.14 21.04
CA LYS A 300 -14.93 -1.08 21.86
C LYS A 300 -16.35 -1.53 22.19
N MET A 301 -17.30 -0.61 22.22
CA MET A 301 -18.64 -0.85 22.74
C MET A 301 -19.73 -0.86 21.67
N THR A 302 -19.45 -0.32 20.48
CA THR A 302 -20.42 -0.14 19.40
C THR A 302 -19.76 -0.45 18.05
N GLU A 303 -20.54 -0.40 16.97
CA GLU A 303 -20.06 -0.56 15.59
C GLU A 303 -19.31 0.69 15.05
N PHE A 304 -18.97 1.64 15.92
CA PHE A 304 -18.35 2.89 15.51
C PHE A 304 -16.84 2.68 15.35
N SER A 305 -16.36 2.56 14.11
CA SER A 305 -14.93 2.46 13.84
C SER A 305 -14.40 3.75 13.20
N PRO A 306 -13.64 4.57 13.95
CA PRO A 306 -12.96 5.71 13.37
C PRO A 306 -11.97 5.32 12.27
N ASN A 307 -11.31 4.15 12.40
CA ASN A 307 -10.37 3.70 11.39
C ASN A 307 -11.07 3.34 10.09
N GLU A 308 -12.21 2.65 10.14
CA GLU A 308 -13.03 2.35 8.96
C GLU A 308 -13.52 3.62 8.28
N ILE A 309 -13.94 4.64 9.05
CA ILE A 309 -14.34 5.94 8.51
C ILE A 309 -13.19 6.58 7.71
N ILE A 310 -11.97 6.62 8.28
CA ILE A 310 -10.80 7.13 7.55
C ILE A 310 -10.51 6.28 6.32
N GLY A 311 -10.63 4.95 6.41
CA GLY A 311 -10.50 4.04 5.28
C GLY A 311 -11.52 4.33 4.17
N LYS A 312 -12.77 4.65 4.52
CA LYS A 312 -13.81 5.08 3.56
C LYS A 312 -13.43 6.39 2.88
N ILE A 313 -13.00 7.41 3.65
CA ILE A 313 -12.52 8.69 3.09
C ILE A 313 -11.40 8.42 2.10
N LEU A 314 -10.34 7.72 2.55
CA LEU A 314 -9.20 7.38 1.72
C LEU A 314 -9.67 6.69 0.45
N SER A 315 -10.55 5.68 0.52
CA SER A 315 -11.10 4.97 -0.65
C SER A 315 -11.99 5.81 -1.59
N GLY A 316 -12.06 7.13 -1.40
CA GLY A 316 -12.81 8.03 -2.25
C GLY A 316 -14.32 7.96 -2.04
N ARG A 317 -14.75 7.62 -0.82
CA ARG A 317 -16.16 7.50 -0.42
C ARG A 317 -16.54 8.57 0.60
N LEU A 318 -16.06 9.81 0.39
CA LEU A 318 -16.33 10.93 1.29
C LEU A 318 -17.84 11.18 1.44
N ASP A 319 -18.60 11.20 0.34
CA ASP A 319 -20.06 11.39 0.42
C ASP A 319 -20.78 10.30 1.24
N GLU A 320 -20.34 9.04 1.15
CA GLU A 320 -20.87 7.95 2.00
C GLU A 320 -20.64 8.28 3.47
N VAL A 321 -19.43 8.73 3.81
CA VAL A 321 -19.04 9.10 5.18
C VAL A 321 -19.84 10.29 5.69
N LEU A 322 -20.03 11.34 4.88
CA LEU A 322 -20.77 12.53 5.29
C LEU A 322 -22.24 12.23 5.60
N SER A 323 -22.83 11.25 4.90
CA SER A 323 -24.20 10.80 5.13
C SER A 323 -24.36 9.78 6.27
N ASP A 324 -23.25 9.22 6.77
CA ASP A 324 -23.23 8.18 7.79
C ASP A 324 -23.42 8.80 9.19
N PRO A 325 -24.52 8.50 9.91
CA PRO A 325 -24.79 9.12 11.22
C PRO A 325 -23.76 8.75 12.29
N SER A 326 -22.95 7.71 12.08
CA SER A 326 -21.90 7.30 13.01
C SER A 326 -20.82 8.37 13.22
N ILE A 327 -20.62 9.30 12.28
CA ILE A 327 -19.67 10.42 12.45
C ILE A 327 -20.06 11.33 13.64
N TRP A 328 -21.35 11.36 13.99
CA TRP A 328 -21.89 12.12 15.12
C TRP A 328 -21.71 11.42 16.48
N MET A 329 -21.21 10.18 16.49
CA MET A 329 -20.96 9.43 17.73
C MET A 329 -19.67 9.86 18.44
N CYS A 330 -18.66 10.39 17.74
CA CYS A 330 -17.43 10.88 18.39
C CYS A 330 -17.75 11.86 19.55
N LEU A 331 -17.25 11.55 20.75
CA LEU A 331 -17.59 12.31 21.97
C LEU A 331 -16.76 13.59 22.16
N ASP A 332 -15.85 13.88 21.24
CA ASP A 332 -14.92 15.01 21.36
C ASP A 332 -14.19 15.07 22.71
N CYS A 333 -13.73 13.90 23.19
CA CYS A 333 -13.15 13.75 24.53
C CYS A 333 -11.62 13.95 24.61
N TYR A 334 -10.96 14.24 23.49
CA TYR A 334 -9.51 14.46 23.39
C TYR A 334 -8.59 13.28 23.77
N LEU A 335 -9.13 12.10 24.06
CA LEU A 335 -8.32 10.93 24.39
C LEU A 335 -7.37 10.54 23.25
N CYS A 336 -7.85 10.52 22.00
CA CYS A 336 -7.01 10.19 20.84
C CYS A 336 -5.92 11.23 20.59
N TYR A 337 -6.13 12.48 20.99
CA TYR A 337 -5.13 13.54 20.89
C TYR A 337 -4.03 13.36 21.94
N GLU A 338 -4.40 13.07 23.19
CA GLU A 338 -3.46 12.85 24.29
C GLU A 338 -2.60 11.59 24.11
N LEU A 339 -3.18 10.52 23.56
CA LEU A 339 -2.45 9.27 23.28
C LEU A 339 -1.56 9.35 22.04
N CYS A 340 -1.84 10.29 21.12
CA CYS A 340 -1.08 10.42 19.90
C CYS A 340 0.31 11.04 20.18
N PRO A 341 1.42 10.35 19.88
CA PRO A 341 2.76 10.90 20.06
C PRO A 341 3.02 12.18 19.25
N MET A 342 2.28 12.35 18.15
CA MET A 342 2.36 13.51 17.27
C MET A 342 1.39 14.64 17.62
N ARG A 343 0.53 14.47 18.64
CA ARG A 343 -0.44 15.50 19.10
C ARG A 343 -1.31 16.05 17.97
N VAL A 344 -1.84 15.15 17.15
CA VAL A 344 -2.71 15.48 16.02
C VAL A 344 -4.13 14.95 16.23
N GLY A 345 -4.28 13.76 16.82
CA GLY A 345 -5.60 13.19 17.18
C GLY A 345 -6.55 13.00 15.99
N LEU A 346 -7.75 12.47 16.26
CA LEU A 346 -8.80 12.30 15.25
C LEU A 346 -9.86 13.41 15.29
N ILE A 347 -9.83 14.25 16.32
CA ILE A 347 -10.88 15.23 16.59
C ILE A 347 -11.04 16.18 15.41
N ASP A 348 -9.95 16.75 14.92
CA ASP A 348 -9.99 17.70 13.81
C ASP A 348 -10.60 17.08 12.56
N ILE A 349 -10.31 15.79 12.28
CA ILE A 349 -10.94 15.04 11.19
C ILE A 349 -12.46 14.97 11.40
N PHE A 350 -12.91 14.55 12.57
CA PHE A 350 -14.36 14.44 12.86
C PHE A 350 -15.07 15.78 12.90
N THR A 351 -14.40 16.85 13.34
CA THR A 351 -14.91 18.22 13.31
C THR A 351 -15.14 18.66 11.87
N ILE A 352 -14.15 18.46 10.98
CA ILE A 352 -14.29 18.76 9.55
C ILE A 352 -15.43 17.95 8.94
N LEU A 353 -15.49 16.63 9.20
CA LEU A 353 -16.57 15.77 8.68
C LEU A 353 -17.96 16.23 9.12
N ARG A 354 -18.13 16.62 10.39
CA ARG A 354 -19.42 17.08 10.92
C ARG A 354 -19.85 18.41 10.34
N ASN A 355 -18.91 19.34 10.13
CA ASN A 355 -19.20 20.62 9.49
C ASN A 355 -19.64 20.41 8.03
N LEU A 356 -18.87 19.63 7.26
CA LEU A 356 -19.23 19.27 5.89
C LEU A 356 -20.57 18.52 5.80
N ALA A 357 -20.81 17.60 6.73
CA ALA A 357 -22.08 16.88 6.81
C ALA A 357 -23.25 17.84 7.12
N ALA A 358 -23.07 18.78 8.05
CA ALA A 358 -24.09 19.78 8.38
C ALA A 358 -24.39 20.70 7.20
N GLU A 359 -23.36 21.19 6.48
CA GLU A 359 -23.51 21.98 5.26
C GLU A 359 -24.30 21.24 4.17
N LYS A 360 -24.08 19.93 4.03
CA LYS A 360 -24.84 19.06 3.11
C LYS A 360 -26.21 18.60 3.66
N GLY A 361 -26.61 19.02 4.85
CA GLY A 361 -27.91 18.68 5.45
C GLY A 361 -27.98 17.30 6.12
N PHE A 362 -26.85 16.67 6.42
CA PHE A 362 -26.73 15.37 7.10
C PHE A 362 -26.54 15.49 8.63
N ILE A 363 -26.91 16.62 9.21
CA ILE A 363 -26.93 16.78 10.67
C ILE A 363 -28.00 15.89 11.31
N THR A 364 -27.69 15.28 12.46
CA THR A 364 -28.68 14.46 13.18
C THR A 364 -29.61 15.33 14.01
N LYS A 365 -30.86 14.88 14.19
CA LYS A 365 -31.93 15.64 14.87
C LYS A 365 -31.55 16.19 16.25
N GLY A 366 -30.72 15.45 17.01
CA GLY A 366 -30.26 15.89 18.33
C GLY A 366 -29.40 17.14 18.25
N TYR A 367 -28.33 17.09 17.43
CA TYR A 367 -27.43 18.21 17.22
C TYR A 367 -28.09 19.36 16.44
N GLU A 368 -28.99 19.07 15.50
CA GLU A 368 -29.78 20.08 14.80
C GLU A 368 -30.68 20.86 15.75
N GLY A 369 -31.37 20.18 16.68
CA GLY A 369 -32.20 20.81 17.68
C GLY A 369 -31.40 21.68 18.65
N GLU A 370 -30.22 21.22 19.06
CA GLU A 370 -29.25 21.97 19.85
C GLU A 370 -28.76 23.22 19.12
N PHE A 371 -28.30 23.07 17.87
CA PHE A 371 -27.84 24.17 17.03
C PHE A 371 -28.93 25.22 16.81
N ASN A 372 -30.15 24.81 16.46
CA ASN A 372 -31.28 25.73 16.29
C ASN A 372 -31.63 26.48 17.57
N THR A 373 -31.54 25.80 18.72
CA THR A 373 -31.77 26.45 20.03
C THR A 373 -30.70 27.49 20.30
N PHE A 374 -29.43 27.16 20.04
CA PHE A 374 -28.31 28.09 20.15
C PHE A 374 -28.47 29.28 19.20
N TYR A 375 -28.77 29.03 17.93
CA TYR A 375 -28.95 30.07 16.92
C TYR A 375 -30.06 31.07 17.30
N GLN A 376 -31.19 30.59 17.83
CA GLN A 376 -32.31 31.45 18.21
C GLN A 376 -32.12 32.19 19.54
N LYS A 377 -31.50 31.53 20.53
CA LYS A 377 -31.48 31.97 21.93
C LYS A 377 -30.08 32.35 22.45
N GLY A 378 -29.03 32.08 21.69
CA GLY A 378 -27.62 32.23 22.09
C GLY A 378 -27.15 31.23 23.16
N ILE A 379 -27.99 30.25 23.51
CA ILE A 379 -27.72 29.27 24.57
C ILE A 379 -28.37 27.92 24.22
N VAL A 380 -27.71 26.83 24.59
CA VAL A 380 -28.26 25.46 24.46
C VAL A 380 -28.91 24.99 25.76
N GLY A 381 -28.28 25.30 26.90
CA GLY A 381 -28.74 24.92 28.23
C GLY A 381 -28.98 26.15 29.11
N MET A 382 -30.14 26.22 29.77
CA MET A 382 -30.39 27.18 30.83
C MET A 382 -30.21 26.51 32.19
N MET A 383 -29.44 27.13 33.10
CA MET A 383 -29.56 26.77 34.51
C MET A 383 -30.99 27.07 34.97
N SER A 384 -31.67 26.07 35.53
CA SER A 384 -33.05 26.24 35.97
C SER A 384 -33.16 27.36 37.00
N LYS A 385 -34.31 28.05 37.03
CA LYS A 385 -34.60 29.07 38.04
C LYS A 385 -34.43 28.51 39.47
N SER A 386 -34.73 27.24 39.68
CA SER A 386 -34.51 26.57 40.98
C SER A 386 -33.03 26.33 41.27
N ALA A 387 -32.21 26.00 40.28
CA ALA A 387 -30.76 25.85 40.44
C ALA A 387 -30.11 27.19 40.82
N ARG A 388 -30.48 28.29 40.17
CA ARG A 388 -30.00 29.64 40.52
C ARG A 388 -30.41 30.06 41.93
N LYS A 389 -31.69 29.82 42.29
CA LYS A 389 -32.20 30.12 43.63
C LYS A 389 -31.48 29.33 44.75
N ARG A 390 -31.11 28.06 44.51
CA ARG A 390 -30.36 27.24 45.48
C ARG A 390 -28.99 27.81 45.85
N VAL A 391 -28.39 28.60 44.96
CA VAL A 391 -27.08 29.25 45.18
C VAL A 391 -27.21 30.76 45.41
N GLY A 392 -28.42 31.26 45.69
CA GLY A 392 -28.66 32.68 45.99
C GLY A 392 -28.55 33.63 44.80
N LEU A 393 -28.64 33.12 43.56
CA LEU A 393 -28.56 33.94 42.34
C LEU A 393 -29.95 34.30 41.80
N GLU A 394 -30.12 35.57 41.43
CA GLU A 394 -31.33 36.08 40.79
C GLU A 394 -31.56 35.46 39.40
N PRO A 395 -32.82 35.34 38.93
CA PRO A 395 -33.12 34.95 37.56
C PRO A 395 -32.45 35.89 36.56
N ILE A 396 -31.82 35.34 35.53
CA ILE A 396 -31.23 36.13 34.44
C ILE A 396 -31.97 35.82 33.14
N GLN A 397 -32.25 36.85 32.36
CA GLN A 397 -32.63 36.75 30.96
C GLN A 397 -31.41 37.16 30.14
N GLN A 398 -30.97 36.29 29.24
CA GLN A 398 -29.83 36.58 28.38
C GLN A 398 -30.23 37.67 27.36
N ASP A 399 -29.41 38.71 27.27
CA ASP A 399 -29.43 39.65 26.17
C ASP A 399 -28.41 39.17 25.13
N VAL A 400 -28.90 38.83 23.93
CA VAL A 400 -28.11 38.23 22.84
C VAL A 400 -28.35 38.96 21.53
N GLY A 401 -28.74 40.24 21.60
CA GLY A 401 -29.01 41.05 20.41
C GLY A 401 -27.78 41.26 19.52
N ASP A 402 -26.63 41.47 20.14
CA ASP A 402 -25.31 41.57 19.51
C ASP A 402 -24.91 40.27 18.78
N LEU A 403 -25.13 39.11 19.41
CA LEU A 403 -24.84 37.80 18.82
C LEU A 403 -25.71 37.54 17.58
N LYS A 404 -26.98 37.96 17.62
CA LYS A 404 -27.88 37.86 16.45
C LYS A 404 -27.42 38.76 15.30
N GLU A 405 -26.89 39.94 15.60
CA GLU A 405 -26.30 40.81 14.58
C GLU A 405 -25.11 40.14 13.90
N LEU A 406 -24.23 39.48 14.66
CA LEU A 406 -23.11 38.71 14.10
C LEU A 406 -23.58 37.57 13.18
N PHE A 407 -24.60 36.81 13.59
CA PHE A 407 -25.16 35.74 12.73
C PHE A 407 -25.73 36.30 11.42
N ASN A 408 -26.46 37.42 11.49
CA ASN A 408 -26.98 38.09 10.29
C ASN A 408 -25.87 38.63 9.38
N ILE A 409 -24.70 39.00 9.90
CA ILE A 409 -23.54 39.40 9.10
C ILE A 409 -22.98 38.16 8.38
N LEU A 410 -22.75 37.07 9.11
CA LEU A 410 -22.24 35.82 8.55
C LEU A 410 -23.13 35.27 7.43
N GLU A 411 -24.46 35.28 7.60
CA GLU A 411 -25.39 34.84 6.55
C GLU A 411 -25.31 35.71 5.28
N ARG A 412 -25.13 37.02 5.44
CA ARG A 412 -24.98 37.96 4.33
C ARG A 412 -23.64 37.81 3.60
N GLU A 413 -22.60 37.41 4.31
CA GLU A 413 -21.30 37.12 3.71
C GLU A 413 -21.35 35.80 2.94
N ASN A 414 -21.87 34.73 3.53
CA ASN A 414 -22.00 33.43 2.88
C ASN A 414 -22.88 33.51 1.61
N ALA A 415 -23.99 34.24 1.66
CA ALA A 415 -24.87 34.44 0.50
C ALA A 415 -24.21 35.20 -0.68
N LYS A 416 -23.08 35.91 -0.46
CA LYS A 416 -22.31 36.58 -1.52
C LYS A 416 -21.23 35.69 -2.14
N TYR A 417 -20.81 34.62 -1.47
CA TYR A 417 -19.84 33.66 -2.00
C TYR A 417 -20.51 32.57 -2.84
N ASP A 418 -21.80 32.30 -2.61
CA ASP A 418 -22.62 31.35 -3.39
C ASP A 418 -23.30 31.98 -4.63
N SER A 419 -23.08 33.27 -4.90
CA SER A 419 -23.60 34.04 -6.05
C SER A 419 -22.48 34.43 -7.02
#